data_AF-A0A7X3W9X5-F1
#
_entry.id   AF-A0A7X3W9X5-F1
#
_cell.length_a   1.000
_cell.length_b   1.000
_cell.length_c   1.000
_cell.angle_alpha   90.00
_cell.angle_beta   90.00
_cell.angle_gamma   90.00
#
_symmetry.space_group_name_H-M   'P 1'
#
loop_
_entity.id
_entity.type
_entity.pdbx_description
1 polymer ?
#
loop_
_entity_poly.entity_id
_entity_poly.type
_entity_poly.pdbx_seq_one_letter_code
_entity_poly.pdbx_strand_id
1 'polypeptide(L)'
;MRWKTAAWRTTPSSSSPGTTAWRSASTGCSASRISTSTAYASPWSSPGPGIPHGVRRSAYAYLLDIFPTLCDVTGLDTPGSVEGVSLAPAFDDPGVHPRDTLFAAYRQWQRMVKDDRFKLIEYVVDGCRTTQLFDLERDPLECRNLAGETAHADRLAALRSRLSDWRDEWDDADSEWGRAFWTGYDA
;
A
#
# COMPACT_ATOMS: atom_id res chain seq x y z
N MET A 1 23.57 -14.62 -37.87
CA MET A 1 22.78 -14.41 -36.63
C MET A 1 21.32 -14.68 -36.98
N ARG A 2 20.75 -15.81 -36.52
CA ARG A 2 19.39 -16.26 -36.88
C ARG A 2 18.45 -16.00 -35.69
N TRP A 3 17.41 -15.22 -35.91
CA TRP A 3 16.30 -15.06 -34.96
C TRP A 3 15.32 -16.23 -35.16
N LYS A 4 14.96 -16.93 -34.08
CA LYS A 4 13.87 -17.92 -34.09
C LYS A 4 12.62 -17.28 -33.52
N THR A 5 11.62 -17.09 -34.37
CA THR A 5 10.25 -16.72 -33.99
C THR A 5 9.54 -17.95 -33.42
N ALA A 6 9.01 -17.87 -32.21
CA ALA A 6 8.13 -18.89 -31.66
C ALA A 6 6.67 -18.52 -31.94
N ALA A 7 5.99 -19.34 -32.74
CA ALA A 7 4.56 -19.23 -33.00
C ALA A 7 3.79 -19.94 -31.89
N TRP A 8 2.82 -19.24 -31.29
CA TRP A 8 1.89 -19.83 -30.32
C TRP A 8 0.65 -20.35 -31.05
N ARG A 9 0.30 -21.62 -30.80
CA ARG A 9 -0.93 -22.24 -31.27
C ARG A 9 -1.74 -22.60 -30.02
N THR A 10 -2.93 -22.02 -29.88
CA THR A 10 -3.86 -22.37 -28.80
C THR A 10 -4.78 -23.50 -29.27
N THR A 11 -4.96 -24.53 -28.45
CA THR A 11 -6.06 -25.49 -28.57
C THR A 11 -7.17 -25.09 -27.59
N PRO A 12 -8.44 -25.10 -28.00
CA PRO A 12 -9.54 -24.82 -27.09
C PRO A 12 -9.97 -26.11 -26.36
N SER A 13 -10.14 -26.06 -25.05
CA SER A 13 -10.83 -27.13 -24.31
C SER A 13 -12.13 -26.63 -23.68
N SER A 14 -13.21 -27.20 -24.21
CA SER A 14 -14.59 -27.35 -23.76
C SER A 14 -15.01 -26.88 -22.36
N SER A 15 -16.19 -26.23 -22.36
CA SER A 15 -17.09 -25.89 -21.25
C SER A 15 -17.83 -27.08 -20.63
N SER A 16 -18.08 -27.05 -19.30
CA SER A 16 -19.40 -27.31 -18.66
C SER A 16 -19.36 -27.21 -17.12
N PRO A 17 -20.52 -27.04 -16.44
CA PRO A 17 -20.70 -26.05 -15.37
C PRO A 17 -20.83 -26.64 -13.96
N GLY A 18 -20.53 -25.84 -12.93
CA GLY A 18 -20.79 -26.15 -11.53
C GLY A 18 -21.20 -24.91 -10.75
N THR A 19 -22.49 -24.80 -10.47
CA THR A 19 -23.10 -23.76 -9.62
C THR A 19 -22.69 -23.97 -8.17
N THR A 20 -22.20 -22.95 -7.47
CA THR A 20 -22.28 -22.88 -6.00
C THR A 20 -22.40 -21.42 -5.54
N ALA A 21 -23.63 -21.12 -5.09
CA ALA A 21 -24.09 -20.14 -4.11
C ALA A 21 -23.18 -18.94 -3.75
N TRP A 22 -23.68 -17.74 -4.08
CA TRP A 22 -23.30 -16.48 -3.46
C TRP A 22 -23.87 -16.39 -2.03
N ARG A 23 -23.01 -16.19 -1.03
CA ARG A 23 -23.37 -15.59 0.26
C ARG A 23 -22.64 -14.26 0.40
N SER A 24 -23.40 -13.22 0.75
CA SER A 24 -22.93 -11.87 1.06
C SER A 24 -22.41 -11.76 2.50
N ALA A 25 -21.32 -11.02 2.68
CA ALA A 25 -20.93 -10.31 3.90
C ALA A 25 -19.71 -9.43 3.54
N SER A 26 -19.91 -8.12 3.36
CA SER A 26 -19.59 -7.04 4.32
C SER A 26 -18.13 -6.59 4.31
N THR A 27 -17.97 -5.38 3.75
CA THR A 27 -17.10 -4.27 4.20
C THR A 27 -15.77 -4.62 4.87
N GLY A 28 -14.66 -4.30 4.20
CA GLY A 28 -13.33 -4.24 4.81
C GLY A 28 -12.29 -3.79 3.80
N CYS A 29 -11.88 -2.53 3.88
CA CYS A 29 -10.77 -1.98 3.10
C CYS A 29 -9.47 -2.54 3.70
N SER A 30 -8.94 -3.63 3.13
CA SER A 30 -7.75 -4.32 3.65
C SER A 30 -6.46 -3.67 3.14
N ALA A 31 -5.72 -3.00 4.03
CA ALA A 31 -4.30 -2.73 3.81
C ALA A 31 -3.55 -4.07 3.84
N SER A 32 -3.01 -4.49 2.69
CA SER A 32 -2.41 -5.82 2.56
C SER A 32 -0.98 -5.83 3.08
N ARG A 33 -0.68 -6.72 4.04
CA ARG A 33 0.70 -7.18 4.26
C ARG A 33 1.04 -8.15 3.13
N ILE A 34 2.21 -7.99 2.51
CA ILE A 34 2.72 -9.00 1.58
C ILE A 34 2.90 -10.30 2.35
N SER A 35 2.07 -11.28 2.03
CA SER A 35 2.09 -12.64 2.55
C SER A 35 1.92 -13.58 1.37
N THR A 36 3.01 -14.18 0.90
CA THR A 36 2.95 -15.29 -0.04
C THR A 36 2.66 -16.58 0.74
N SER A 37 1.38 -16.81 1.01
CA SER A 37 0.87 -18.10 1.51
C SER A 37 0.25 -18.87 0.33
N THR A 38 0.81 -20.04 0.04
CA THR A 38 0.53 -20.93 -1.09
C THR A 38 -0.92 -21.41 -1.19
N ALA A 39 -1.53 -21.35 -2.39
CA ALA A 39 -2.38 -22.42 -2.96
C ALA A 39 -2.83 -22.13 -4.42
N TYR A 40 -1.91 -22.12 -5.37
CA TYR A 40 -2.18 -22.55 -6.75
C TYR A 40 -0.84 -22.96 -7.40
N ALA A 41 -0.48 -24.24 -7.28
CA ALA A 41 0.74 -24.77 -7.87
C ALA A 41 0.54 -24.96 -9.39
N SER A 42 0.77 -23.90 -10.15
CA SER A 42 1.05 -24.02 -11.59
C SER A 42 2.55 -24.33 -11.74
N PRO A 43 2.96 -25.38 -12.48
CA PRO A 43 4.31 -25.94 -12.39
C PRO A 43 5.46 -25.09 -13.01
N TRP A 44 5.31 -23.78 -13.18
CA TRP A 44 6.28 -22.92 -13.88
C TRP A 44 6.45 -21.54 -13.25
N SER A 45 6.90 -21.46 -11.99
CA SER A 45 7.43 -20.19 -11.45
C SER A 45 8.52 -20.49 -10.42
N SER A 46 9.73 -20.75 -10.92
CA SER A 46 10.90 -20.31 -10.19
C SER A 46 10.87 -18.76 -10.17
N PRO A 47 10.99 -18.10 -9.01
CA PRO A 47 11.32 -16.69 -8.91
C PRO A 47 12.48 -16.35 -9.83
N GLY A 48 12.49 -15.11 -10.32
CA GLY A 48 13.64 -14.59 -11.05
C GLY A 48 14.92 -14.71 -10.22
N PRO A 49 16.10 -14.78 -10.86
CA PRO A 49 17.39 -14.77 -10.17
C PRO A 49 17.45 -13.63 -9.14
N GLY A 50 17.85 -13.92 -7.90
CA GLY A 50 18.01 -12.92 -6.84
C GLY A 50 16.76 -12.63 -5.98
N ILE A 51 15.62 -13.29 -6.23
CA ILE A 51 14.44 -13.13 -5.37
C ILE A 51 14.37 -14.27 -4.34
N PRO A 52 14.39 -13.98 -3.02
CA PRO A 52 14.38 -15.00 -1.99
C PRO A 52 13.04 -15.73 -1.91
N HIS A 53 13.09 -17.04 -1.71
CA HIS A 53 11.91 -17.90 -1.60
C HIS A 53 11.41 -18.01 -0.17
N GLY A 54 10.09 -17.91 0.02
CA GLY A 54 9.46 -18.14 1.32
C GLY A 54 9.84 -17.13 2.41
N VAL A 55 10.51 -16.04 2.02
CA VAL A 55 10.90 -14.97 2.94
C VAL A 55 9.81 -13.91 3.00
N ARG A 56 9.51 -13.45 4.21
CA ARG A 56 8.60 -12.34 4.47
C ARG A 56 9.37 -11.15 5.00
N ARG A 57 9.11 -9.96 4.45
CA ARG A 57 9.68 -8.69 4.89
C ARG A 57 8.58 -7.79 5.50
N SER A 58 8.97 -6.95 6.46
CA SER A 58 8.08 -5.98 7.13
C SER A 58 8.14 -4.58 6.52
N ALA A 59 9.01 -4.36 5.53
CA ALA A 59 9.14 -3.08 4.84
C ALA A 59 7.82 -2.62 4.21
N TYR A 60 7.58 -1.31 4.25
CA TYR A 60 6.39 -0.71 3.68
C TYR A 60 6.48 -0.59 2.16
N ALA A 61 5.39 -0.97 1.52
CA ALA A 61 5.28 -1.03 0.06
C ALA A 61 3.95 -0.41 -0.38
N TYR A 62 4.00 0.33 -1.48
CA TYR A 62 2.86 0.73 -2.27
C TYR A 62 2.76 -0.12 -3.53
N LEU A 63 1.60 -0.07 -4.19
CA LEU A 63 1.41 -0.70 -5.49
C LEU A 63 2.34 -0.10 -6.56
N LEU A 64 2.60 1.21 -6.50
CA LEU A 64 3.46 1.94 -7.43
C LEU A 64 4.95 1.56 -7.33
N ASP A 65 5.36 0.86 -6.26
CA ASP A 65 6.72 0.36 -6.10
C ASP A 65 7.01 -0.88 -6.96
N ILE A 66 5.97 -1.56 -7.47
CA ILE A 66 6.16 -2.78 -8.28
C ILE A 66 6.95 -2.47 -9.55
N PHE A 67 6.61 -1.37 -10.24
CA PHE A 67 7.26 -1.02 -11.51
C PHE A 67 8.77 -0.75 -11.36
N PRO A 68 9.25 0.15 -10.49
CA PRO A 68 10.69 0.37 -10.31
C PRO A 68 11.39 -0.88 -9.76
N THR A 69 10.72 -1.69 -8.94
CA THR A 69 11.26 -2.99 -8.50
C THR A 69 11.49 -3.93 -9.67
N LEU A 70 10.55 -3.99 -10.63
CA LEU A 70 10.69 -4.80 -11.84
C LEU A 70 11.83 -4.30 -12.73
N CYS A 71 11.99 -2.98 -12.87
CA CYS A 71 13.13 -2.40 -13.58
C CYS A 71 14.46 -2.85 -12.95
N ASP A 72 14.62 -2.71 -11.63
CA ASP A 72 15.84 -3.10 -10.93
C ASP A 72 16.17 -4.60 -11.08
N VAL A 73 15.20 -5.49 -10.85
CA VAL A 73 15.45 -6.94 -10.96
C VAL A 73 15.69 -7.42 -12.39
N THR A 74 15.27 -6.64 -13.40
CA THR A 74 15.50 -6.95 -14.82
C THR A 74 16.69 -6.19 -15.41
N GLY A 75 17.34 -5.31 -14.65
CA GLY A 75 18.44 -4.47 -15.11
C GLY A 75 18.02 -3.41 -16.13
N LEU A 76 16.76 -2.96 -16.08
CA LEU A 76 16.24 -1.87 -16.90
C LEU A 76 16.32 -0.55 -16.15
N ASP A 77 16.48 0.55 -16.88
CA ASP A 77 16.45 1.88 -16.29
C ASP A 77 15.02 2.25 -15.86
N THR A 78 14.88 2.81 -14.66
CA THR A 78 13.62 3.37 -14.17
C THR A 78 13.48 4.81 -14.69
N PRO A 79 12.40 5.15 -15.43
CA PRO A 79 12.13 6.53 -15.85
C PRO A 79 11.97 7.48 -14.67
N GLY A 80 12.47 8.73 -14.79
CA GLY A 80 12.38 9.73 -13.72
C GLY A 80 10.96 10.21 -13.38
N SER A 81 9.94 9.83 -14.16
CA SER A 81 8.53 10.10 -13.85
C SER A 81 7.92 9.09 -12.88
N VAL A 82 8.67 8.06 -12.47
CA VAL A 82 8.19 7.05 -11.53
C VAL A 82 8.38 7.57 -10.11
N GLU A 83 7.27 7.71 -9.37
CA GLU A 83 7.27 8.17 -7.99
C GLU A 83 7.54 7.04 -6.98
N GLY A 84 7.46 5.79 -7.44
CA GLY A 84 7.72 4.62 -6.61
C GLY A 84 9.19 4.38 -6.34
N VAL A 85 9.44 3.61 -5.29
CA VAL A 85 10.79 3.21 -4.88
C VAL A 85 10.93 1.71 -5.02
N SER A 86 12.03 1.26 -5.62
CA SER A 86 12.31 -0.16 -5.75
C SER A 86 12.43 -0.83 -4.37
N LEU A 87 11.80 -1.99 -4.24
CA LEU A 87 11.87 -2.86 -3.08
C LEU A 87 12.98 -3.90 -3.20
N ALA A 88 13.67 -3.97 -4.34
CA ALA A 88 14.71 -4.96 -4.60
C ALA A 88 15.82 -4.96 -3.52
N PRO A 89 16.29 -3.80 -3.01
CA PRO A 89 17.28 -3.80 -1.92
C PRO A 89 16.82 -4.53 -0.65
N ALA A 90 15.52 -4.53 -0.34
CA ALA A 90 14.95 -5.20 0.82
C ALA A 90 14.83 -6.74 0.63
N PHE A 91 15.09 -7.24 -0.58
CA PHE A 91 15.13 -8.69 -0.83
C PHE A 91 16.34 -9.31 -0.14
N ASP A 92 17.50 -8.67 -0.23
CA ASP A 92 18.74 -9.17 0.36
C ASP A 92 18.89 -8.74 1.83
N ASP A 93 18.61 -7.47 2.15
CA ASP A 93 18.79 -6.92 3.48
C ASP A 93 17.44 -6.63 4.18
N PRO A 94 17.07 -7.37 5.26
CA PRO A 94 15.85 -7.08 6.02
C PRO A 94 15.84 -5.71 6.69
N GLY A 95 16.99 -5.08 6.91
CA GLY A 95 17.11 -3.75 7.53
C GLY A 95 16.83 -2.60 6.58
N VAL A 96 16.70 -2.87 5.28
CA VAL A 96 16.39 -1.82 4.30
C VAL A 96 14.89 -1.55 4.30
N HIS A 97 14.55 -0.34 4.74
CA HIS A 97 13.20 0.21 4.69
C HIS A 97 13.19 1.42 3.76
N PRO A 98 12.58 1.33 2.56
CA PRO A 98 12.49 2.46 1.64
C PRO A 98 11.73 3.67 2.21
N ARG A 99 10.92 3.43 3.25
CA ARG A 99 10.14 4.42 3.98
C ARG A 99 9.74 3.91 5.35
N ASP A 100 9.65 4.84 6.30
CA ASP A 100 9.25 4.56 7.69
C ASP A 100 7.73 4.66 7.91
N THR A 101 7.01 5.25 6.96
CA THR A 101 5.60 5.58 7.10
C THR A 101 4.83 5.35 5.78
N LEU A 102 3.55 5.00 5.89
CA LEU A 102 2.60 4.86 4.79
C LEU A 102 1.57 5.99 4.84
N PHE A 103 1.17 6.45 3.66
CA PHE A 103 0.21 7.51 3.41
C PHE A 103 -0.85 7.00 2.48
N ALA A 104 -2.09 7.35 2.77
CA ALA A 104 -3.18 7.09 1.85
C ALA A 104 -4.10 8.29 1.80
N ALA A 105 -4.58 8.56 0.59
CA ALA A 105 -5.56 9.57 0.27
C ALA A 105 -6.79 8.89 -0.32
N TYR A 106 -7.97 9.28 0.15
CA TYR A 106 -9.22 8.90 -0.51
C TYR A 106 -10.04 10.14 -0.83
N ARG A 107 -9.89 10.57 -2.09
CA ARG A 107 -10.53 11.76 -2.68
C ARG A 107 -10.39 12.97 -1.76
N GLN A 108 -11.43 13.78 -1.61
CA GLN A 108 -11.47 14.95 -0.74
C GLN A 108 -11.82 14.65 0.72
N TRP A 109 -12.08 13.39 1.07
CA TRP A 109 -12.70 13.06 2.36
C TRP A 109 -11.73 12.57 3.42
N GLN A 110 -10.62 11.95 3.03
CA GLN A 110 -9.80 11.22 3.99
C GLN A 110 -8.31 11.31 3.66
N ARG A 111 -7.51 11.47 4.71
CA ARG A 111 -6.07 11.23 4.70
C ARG A 111 -5.67 10.31 5.85
N MET A 112 -4.64 9.51 5.63
CA MET A 112 -4.15 8.52 6.58
C MET A 112 -2.63 8.53 6.63
N VAL A 113 -2.09 8.45 7.84
CA VAL A 113 -0.68 8.13 8.09
C VAL A 113 -0.61 6.90 8.95
N LYS A 114 0.27 5.98 8.59
CA LYS A 114 0.59 4.81 9.41
C LYS A 114 2.09 4.70 9.55
N ASP A 115 2.57 4.59 10.77
CA ASP A 115 3.93 4.18 11.08
C ASP A 115 3.96 2.72 11.55
N ASP A 116 5.08 2.31 12.15
CA ASP A 116 5.32 0.98 12.71
C ASP A 116 4.25 0.52 13.69
N ARG A 117 3.69 1.43 14.49
CA ARG A 117 2.80 1.10 15.59
C ARG A 117 1.45 1.79 15.52
N PHE A 118 1.37 3.02 15.07
CA PHE A 118 0.17 3.83 15.11
C PHE A 118 -0.35 4.13 13.71
N LYS A 119 -1.68 4.29 13.64
CA LYS A 119 -2.37 4.77 12.44
C LYS A 119 -3.25 5.95 12.81
N LEU A 120 -3.01 7.06 12.14
CA LEU A 120 -3.85 8.25 12.16
C LEU A 120 -4.71 8.27 10.90
N ILE A 121 -6.00 8.57 11.07
CA ILE A 121 -6.90 8.88 9.97
C ILE A 121 -7.60 10.20 10.28
N GLU A 122 -7.59 11.10 9.31
CA GLU A 122 -8.29 12.38 9.35
C GLU A 122 -9.37 12.37 8.27
N TYR A 123 -10.61 12.59 8.69
CA TYR A 123 -11.77 12.71 7.82
C TYR A 123 -12.25 14.16 7.79
N VAL A 124 -12.65 14.62 6.61
CA VAL A 124 -13.33 15.89 6.37
C VAL A 124 -14.56 15.58 5.52
N VAL A 125 -15.73 15.54 6.15
CA VAL A 125 -17.00 15.21 5.49
C VAL A 125 -18.05 16.22 5.93
N ASP A 126 -18.74 16.83 4.97
CA ASP A 126 -19.78 17.84 5.22
C ASP A 126 -19.32 18.99 6.13
N GLY A 127 -18.05 19.41 5.99
CA GLY A 127 -17.45 20.47 6.80
C GLY A 127 -17.08 20.04 8.23
N CYS A 128 -17.29 18.77 8.59
CA CYS A 128 -16.94 18.24 9.89
C CYS A 128 -15.64 17.44 9.83
N ARG A 129 -14.66 17.85 10.64
CA ARG A 129 -13.43 17.10 10.84
C ARG A 129 -13.62 16.01 11.90
N THR A 130 -13.25 14.78 11.57
CA THR A 130 -13.22 13.65 12.51
C THR A 130 -11.86 12.98 12.48
N THR A 131 -11.25 12.83 13.65
CA THR A 131 -9.94 12.19 13.81
C THR A 131 -10.07 10.80 14.42
N GLN A 132 -9.32 9.85 13.88
CA GLN A 132 -9.14 8.52 14.45
C GLN A 132 -7.65 8.21 14.65
N LEU A 133 -7.32 7.65 15.81
CA LEU A 133 -5.98 7.19 16.13
C LEU A 133 -6.04 5.77 16.70
N PHE A 134 -5.26 4.86 16.14
CA PHE A 134 -5.23 3.45 16.56
C PHE A 134 -3.79 3.03 16.91
N ASP A 135 -3.63 2.31 18.02
CA ASP A 135 -2.39 1.61 18.39
C ASP A 135 -2.47 0.19 17.83
N LEU A 136 -1.85 -0.07 16.68
CA LEU A 136 -1.92 -1.33 15.94
C LEU A 136 -1.19 -2.48 16.63
N GLU A 137 -0.33 -2.20 17.60
CA GLU A 137 0.31 -3.24 18.42
C GLU A 137 -0.68 -3.80 19.45
N ARG A 138 -1.47 -2.92 20.08
CA ARG A 138 -2.44 -3.29 21.11
C ARG A 138 -3.84 -3.59 20.55
N ASP A 139 -4.18 -2.99 19.43
CA ASP A 139 -5.47 -3.08 18.74
C ASP A 139 -5.27 -3.28 17.23
N PRO A 140 -4.85 -4.48 16.80
CA PRO A 140 -4.61 -4.78 15.38
C PRO A 140 -5.86 -4.72 14.50
N LEU A 141 -7.05 -4.70 15.11
CA LEU A 141 -8.35 -4.66 14.45
C LEU A 141 -8.96 -3.24 14.41
N GLU A 142 -8.23 -2.23 14.90
CA GLU A 142 -8.64 -0.81 14.81
C GLU A 142 -10.02 -0.54 15.44
N CYS A 143 -10.32 -1.21 16.55
CA CYS A 143 -11.61 -1.15 17.22
C CYS A 143 -11.74 0.00 18.24
N ARG A 144 -10.63 0.51 18.77
CA ARG A 144 -10.61 1.57 19.79
C ARG A 144 -9.95 2.83 19.26
N ASN A 145 -10.75 3.87 19.05
CA ASN A 145 -10.25 5.20 18.71
C ASN A 145 -9.64 5.91 19.94
N LEU A 146 -8.34 6.21 19.87
CA LEU A 146 -7.55 6.87 20.90
C LEU A 146 -7.43 8.39 20.71
N ALA A 147 -8.00 8.96 19.64
CA ALA A 147 -7.76 10.37 19.27
C ALA A 147 -8.23 11.40 20.33
N GLY A 148 -9.20 11.02 21.18
CA GLY A 148 -9.69 11.87 22.27
C GLY A 148 -8.94 11.69 23.60
N GLU A 149 -7.98 10.76 23.68
CA GLU A 149 -7.27 10.45 24.92
C GLU A 149 -6.03 11.34 25.07
N THR A 150 -5.97 12.13 26.15
CA THR A 150 -4.85 13.06 26.40
C THR A 150 -3.49 12.37 26.50
N ALA A 151 -3.48 11.11 26.92
CA ALA A 151 -2.27 10.27 26.98
C ALA A 151 -1.61 10.05 25.60
N HIS A 152 -2.34 10.25 24.51
CA HIS A 152 -1.86 10.06 23.14
C HIS A 152 -1.70 11.38 22.37
N ALA A 153 -1.82 12.54 23.03
CA ALA A 153 -1.75 13.85 22.40
C ALA A 153 -0.43 14.08 21.62
N ASP A 154 0.71 13.72 22.21
CA ASP A 154 2.02 13.88 21.56
C ASP A 154 2.14 13.00 20.31
N ARG A 155 1.64 11.75 20.37
CA ARG A 155 1.67 10.84 19.22
C ARG A 155 0.74 11.33 18.11
N LEU A 156 -0.43 11.86 18.48
CA LEU A 156 -1.36 12.47 17.54
C LEU A 156 -0.72 13.67 16.83
N ALA A 157 -0.04 14.55 17.58
CA ALA A 157 0.66 15.71 17.02
C ALA A 157 1.81 15.28 16.08
N ALA A 158 2.61 14.30 16.47
CA ALA A 158 3.69 13.78 15.64
C ALA A 158 3.18 13.19 14.30
N LEU A 159 2.10 12.41 14.34
CA LEU A 159 1.50 11.85 13.12
C LEU A 159 0.83 12.90 12.24
N ARG A 160 0.26 13.97 12.82
CA ARG A 160 -0.25 15.12 12.05
C ARG A 160 0.88 15.90 11.39
N SER A 161 2.01 16.09 12.07
CA SER A 161 3.21 16.68 11.47
C SER A 161 3.64 15.86 10.26
N ARG A 162 3.70 14.53 10.43
CA ARG A 162 4.04 13.64 9.32
C ARG A 162 3.01 13.71 8.19
N LEU A 163 1.73 13.85 8.50
CA LEU A 163 0.70 14.03 7.48
C LEU A 163 0.92 15.30 6.65
N SER A 164 1.30 16.41 7.31
CA SER A 164 1.65 17.67 6.63
C SER A 164 2.92 17.54 5.79
N ASP A 165 3.94 16.81 6.26
CA ASP A 165 5.14 16.58 5.46
C ASP A 165 4.78 15.92 4.11
N TRP A 166 3.87 14.93 4.12
CA TRP A 166 3.46 14.24 2.89
C TRP A 166 2.51 15.04 2.03
N ARG A 167 1.72 15.93 2.63
CA ARG A 167 0.97 16.91 1.85
C ARG A 167 1.91 17.70 0.95
N ASP A 168 3.05 18.13 1.52
CA ASP A 168 4.02 18.97 0.84
C ASP A 168 4.93 18.15 -0.10
N GLU A 169 5.33 16.93 0.31
CA GLU A 169 6.18 16.04 -0.51
C GLU A 169 5.49 15.57 -1.80
N TRP A 170 4.17 15.37 -1.76
CA TRP A 170 3.38 14.85 -2.88
C TRP A 170 2.51 15.90 -3.56
N ASP A 171 2.73 17.19 -3.25
CA ASP A 171 1.91 18.30 -3.76
C ASP A 171 0.40 18.03 -3.62
N ASP A 172 -0.01 17.31 -2.56
CA ASP A 172 -1.38 16.79 -2.43
C ASP A 172 -2.39 17.94 -2.39
N ALA A 173 -2.01 19.05 -1.75
CA ALA A 173 -2.81 20.27 -1.66
C ALA A 173 -3.06 20.96 -3.01
N ASP A 174 -2.26 20.66 -4.04
CA ASP A 174 -2.43 21.26 -5.36
C ASP A 174 -3.48 20.52 -6.20
N SER A 175 -3.69 19.23 -5.90
CA SER A 175 -4.72 18.41 -6.54
C SER A 175 -6.14 18.91 -6.24
N GLU A 176 -7.08 18.70 -7.17
CA GLU A 176 -8.50 19.08 -6.97
C GLU A 176 -9.06 18.51 -5.65
N TRP A 177 -8.82 17.22 -5.42
CA TRP A 177 -9.33 16.51 -4.25
C TRP A 177 -8.61 16.91 -2.96
N GLY A 178 -7.29 17.04 -2.99
CA GLY A 178 -6.51 17.41 -1.81
C GLY A 178 -6.76 18.85 -1.40
N ARG A 179 -6.87 19.80 -2.34
CA ARG A 179 -7.25 21.19 -2.02
C ARG A 179 -8.56 21.26 -1.23
N ALA A 180 -9.58 20.51 -1.66
CA ALA A 180 -10.86 20.44 -0.98
C ALA A 180 -10.72 19.81 0.43
N PHE A 181 -9.93 18.74 0.58
CA PHE A 181 -9.65 18.13 1.89
C PHE A 181 -8.96 19.13 2.83
N TRP A 182 -7.86 19.74 2.40
CA TRP A 182 -7.03 20.61 3.24
C TRP A 182 -7.72 21.91 3.62
N THR A 183 -8.53 22.47 2.72
CA THR A 183 -9.38 23.63 3.05
C THR A 183 -10.34 23.31 4.20
N GLY A 184 -10.96 22.13 4.19
CA GLY A 184 -11.85 21.72 5.28
C GLY A 184 -11.12 21.13 6.50
N TYR A 185 -9.84 20.79 6.37
CA TYR A 185 -9.00 20.35 7.48
C TYR A 185 -8.58 21.53 8.39
N ASP A 186 -8.34 22.69 7.77
CA ASP A 186 -7.87 23.93 8.42
C ASP A 186 -9.01 24.88 8.84
N ALA A 187 -10.25 24.61 8.41
CA ALA A 187 -11.46 25.38 8.75
C ALA A 187 -11.90 25.15 10.21
#